data_AF-A0ABD0NGK0-F1
#
_entry.id   AF-A0ABD0NGK0-F1
#
_cell.length_a   1.000
_cell.length_b   1.000
_cell.length_c   1.000
_cell.angle_alpha   90.00
_cell.angle_beta   90.00
_cell.angle_gamma   90.00
#
_symmetry.space_group_name_H-M   'P 1'
#
loop_
_entity.id
_entity.type
_entity.pdbx_description
1 polymer ?
#
loop_
_entity_poly.entity_id
_entity_poly.type
_entity_poly.pdbx_seq_one_letter_code
_entity_poly.pdbx_strand_id
1 'polypeptide(L)'
;MISVSMDGPNVNWKLFEHLQQEHAEAFGGSQLIVVGSCGLHTLHNAFKGGFSVWQLDKVLQALHTVFHNTPARREDFTTLTKSSVFPLPFCGHRWIENLPVVNRAIEIWPHIEMYVDAVTQKNLPNPRTSSYDCLAVARNDPLIMAKFHFFMALSRTFTPFLTKYQTDEPVLPFISQDLIVLIK
;
A
#
# COMPACT_ATOMS: atom_id res chain seq x y z
N MET A 1 0.44 27.22 -13.90
CA MET A 1 -0.05 25.87 -13.59
C MET A 1 -0.71 25.94 -12.22
N ILE A 2 -1.96 25.53 -12.11
CA ILE A 2 -2.72 25.55 -10.84
C ILE A 2 -2.92 24.10 -10.42
N SER A 3 -2.55 23.76 -9.17
CA SER A 3 -2.88 22.45 -8.58
C SER A 3 -4.10 22.61 -7.68
N VAL A 4 -5.13 21.80 -7.95
CA VAL A 4 -6.36 21.72 -7.14
C VAL A 4 -6.37 20.34 -6.47
N SER A 5 -5.62 20.18 -5.38
CA SER A 5 -5.27 18.84 -4.87
C SER A 5 -5.31 18.68 -3.34
N MET A 6 -6.28 19.27 -2.65
CA MET A 6 -6.32 19.19 -1.17
C MET A 6 -7.51 18.42 -0.58
N ASP A 7 -8.52 18.08 -1.37
CA ASP A 7 -9.67 17.31 -0.89
C ASP A 7 -9.83 15.97 -1.62
N GLY A 8 -10.89 15.24 -1.28
CA GLY A 8 -11.24 13.99 -1.95
C GLY A 8 -11.46 14.19 -3.47
N PRO A 9 -11.28 13.15 -4.30
CA PRO A 9 -11.33 13.28 -5.77
C PRO A 9 -12.58 13.98 -6.28
N ASN A 10 -13.75 13.67 -5.73
CA ASN A 10 -15.02 14.27 -6.14
C ASN A 10 -15.09 15.77 -5.83
N VAL A 11 -14.51 16.21 -4.72
CA VAL A 11 -14.47 17.62 -4.32
C VAL A 11 -13.53 18.40 -5.25
N ASN A 12 -12.33 17.86 -5.51
CA ASN A 12 -11.37 18.48 -6.43
C ASN A 12 -11.95 18.62 -7.84
N TRP A 13 -12.63 17.58 -8.34
CA TRP A 13 -13.31 17.64 -9.65
C TRP A 13 -14.42 18.69 -9.67
N LYS A 14 -15.22 18.78 -8.61
CA LYS A 14 -16.29 19.77 -8.54
C LYS A 14 -15.77 21.20 -8.50
N LEU A 15 -14.72 21.45 -7.72
CA LEU A 15 -14.03 22.74 -7.69
C LEU A 15 -13.44 23.08 -9.07
N PHE A 16 -12.83 22.09 -9.74
CA PHE A 16 -12.29 22.27 -11.08
C PHE A 16 -13.38 22.63 -12.10
N GLU A 17 -14.54 21.97 -12.06
CA GLU A 17 -15.70 22.31 -12.91
C GLU A 17 -16.13 23.77 -12.74
N HIS A 18 -16.26 24.23 -11.49
CA HIS A 18 -16.65 25.61 -11.19
C HIS A 18 -15.57 26.60 -11.65
N LEU A 19 -14.30 26.28 -11.41
CA LEU A 19 -13.16 27.09 -11.88
C LEU A 19 -13.15 27.22 -13.40
N GLN A 20 -13.41 26.14 -14.14
CA GLN A 20 -13.51 26.15 -15.60
C GLN A 20 -14.65 27.02 -16.10
N GLN A 21 -15.80 26.96 -15.42
CA GLN A 21 -16.95 27.78 -15.78
C GLN A 21 -16.63 29.28 -15.59
N GLU A 22 -16.15 29.68 -14.41
CA GLU A 22 -15.81 31.08 -14.13
C GLU A 22 -14.69 31.58 -15.05
N HIS A 23 -13.67 30.76 -15.32
CA HIS A 23 -12.59 31.10 -16.25
C HIS A 23 -13.11 31.29 -17.68
N ALA A 24 -14.00 30.41 -18.15
CA ALA A 24 -14.59 30.55 -19.48
C ALA A 24 -15.41 31.84 -19.59
N GLU A 25 -16.19 32.19 -18.56
CA GLU A 25 -16.97 33.43 -18.51
C GLU A 25 -16.05 34.67 -18.53
N ALA A 26 -14.95 34.65 -17.77
CA ALA A 26 -14.01 35.77 -17.69
C ALA A 26 -13.10 35.94 -18.92
N PHE A 27 -12.78 34.84 -19.63
CA PHE A 27 -11.78 34.83 -20.69
C PHE A 27 -12.34 34.37 -22.05
N GLY A 28 -13.57 34.79 -22.37
CA GLY A 28 -14.16 34.64 -23.71
C GLY A 28 -14.33 33.19 -24.18
N GLY A 29 -14.69 32.30 -23.27
CA GLY A 29 -14.87 30.87 -23.52
C GLY A 29 -13.60 30.03 -23.41
N SER A 30 -12.45 30.63 -23.04
CA SER A 30 -11.19 29.91 -22.89
C SER A 30 -11.24 28.92 -21.71
N GLN A 31 -10.68 27.73 -21.90
CA GLN A 31 -10.63 26.67 -20.88
C GLN A 31 -9.19 26.33 -20.48
N LEU A 32 -8.98 25.98 -19.21
CA LEU A 32 -7.70 25.45 -18.73
C LEU A 32 -7.52 24.00 -19.18
N ILE A 33 -6.27 23.62 -19.45
CA ILE A 33 -5.91 22.24 -19.79
C ILE A 33 -5.96 21.38 -18.52
N VAL A 34 -6.71 20.28 -18.59
CA VAL A 34 -6.83 19.31 -17.51
C VAL A 34 -5.77 18.24 -17.65
N VAL A 35 -4.93 18.11 -16.63
CA VAL A 35 -3.85 17.10 -16.59
C VAL A 35 -4.14 15.97 -15.59
N GLY A 36 -5.32 15.99 -14.97
CA GLY A 36 -5.80 14.98 -14.02
C GLY A 36 -5.85 15.46 -12.57
N SER A 37 -6.46 14.65 -11.70
CA SER A 37 -6.66 14.99 -10.28
C SER A 37 -5.50 14.55 -9.37
N CYS A 38 -4.81 13.46 -9.70
CA CYS A 38 -3.58 13.01 -9.01
C CYS A 38 -2.88 11.91 -9.83
N GLY A 39 -1.68 12.19 -10.36
CA GLY A 39 -0.91 11.20 -11.14
C GLY A 39 -0.49 9.97 -10.31
N LEU A 40 -0.24 10.16 -9.00
CA LEU A 40 0.10 9.06 -8.10
C LEU A 40 -1.06 8.10 -7.86
N HIS A 41 -2.30 8.61 -7.82
CA HIS A 41 -3.49 7.77 -7.58
C HIS A 41 -3.65 6.71 -8.68
N THR A 42 -3.41 7.07 -9.94
CA THR A 42 -3.43 6.13 -11.07
C THR A 42 -2.40 5.02 -10.89
N LEU A 43 -1.17 5.36 -10.47
CA LEU A 43 -0.13 4.37 -10.22
C LEU A 43 -0.44 3.47 -9.03
N HIS A 44 -0.95 4.01 -7.92
CA HIS A 44 -1.39 3.21 -6.78
C HIS A 44 -2.48 2.20 -7.19
N ASN A 45 -3.45 2.61 -8.00
CA ASN A 45 -4.51 1.74 -8.49
C ASN A 45 -4.00 0.70 -9.50
N ALA A 46 -3.09 1.07 -10.40
CA ALA A 46 -2.47 0.12 -11.32
C ALA A 46 -1.66 -0.94 -10.56
N PHE A 47 -0.87 -0.51 -9.57
CA PHE A 47 -0.11 -1.39 -8.69
C PHE A 47 -1.06 -2.33 -7.93
N LYS A 48 -2.11 -1.81 -7.29
CA LYS A 48 -3.18 -2.61 -6.66
C LYS A 48 -3.77 -3.64 -7.61
N GLY A 49 -4.09 -3.22 -8.84
CA GLY A 49 -4.65 -4.08 -9.87
C GLY A 49 -3.75 -5.29 -10.16
N GLY A 50 -2.44 -5.06 -10.31
CA GLY A 50 -1.46 -6.13 -10.55
C GLY A 50 -1.36 -7.17 -9.43
N PHE A 51 -1.63 -6.78 -8.19
CA PHE A 51 -1.53 -7.66 -7.02
C PHE A 51 -2.86 -8.26 -6.54
N SER A 52 -3.99 -7.82 -7.10
CA SER A 52 -5.32 -8.19 -6.61
C SER A 52 -5.58 -9.70 -6.69
N VAL A 53 -4.99 -10.38 -7.68
CA VAL A 53 -5.10 -11.85 -7.86
C VAL A 53 -4.45 -12.60 -6.69
N TRP A 54 -3.36 -12.08 -6.12
CA TRP A 54 -2.65 -12.74 -5.01
C TRP A 54 -3.22 -12.39 -3.64
N GLN A 55 -4.12 -11.40 -3.55
CA GLN A 55 -4.72 -10.94 -2.30
C GLN A 55 -3.68 -10.61 -1.21
N LEU A 56 -2.51 -10.09 -1.61
CA LEU A 56 -1.42 -9.78 -0.69
C LEU A 56 -1.80 -8.71 0.33
N ASP A 57 -2.71 -7.80 -0.02
CA ASP A 57 -3.28 -6.82 0.90
C ASP A 57 -3.90 -7.48 2.13
N LYS A 58 -4.63 -8.59 1.94
CA LYS A 58 -5.24 -9.32 3.05
C LYS A 58 -4.19 -9.90 3.98
N VAL A 59 -3.13 -10.51 3.41
CA VAL A 59 -2.04 -11.11 4.20
C VAL A 59 -1.26 -10.02 4.95
N LEU A 60 -0.85 -8.96 4.26
CA LEU A 60 -0.10 -7.85 4.85
C LEU A 60 -0.91 -7.12 5.93
N GLN A 61 -2.23 -6.96 5.74
CA GLN A 61 -3.11 -6.42 6.76
C GLN A 61 -3.27 -7.38 7.95
N ALA A 62 -3.47 -8.68 7.68
CA ALA A 62 -3.64 -9.71 8.70
C ALA A 62 -2.43 -9.83 9.63
N LEU A 63 -1.21 -9.71 9.08
CA LEU A 63 0.02 -9.69 9.86
C LEU A 63 -0.06 -8.67 10.99
N HIS A 64 -0.37 -7.41 10.71
CA HIS A 64 -0.49 -6.40 11.75
C HIS A 64 -1.70 -6.64 12.66
N THR A 65 -2.88 -6.92 12.08
CA THR A 65 -4.14 -7.05 12.82
C THR A 65 -4.13 -8.18 13.85
N VAL A 66 -3.40 -9.28 13.60
CA VAL A 66 -3.31 -10.39 14.56
C VAL A 66 -2.51 -10.03 15.82
N PHE A 67 -1.76 -8.93 15.83
CA PHE A 67 -1.02 -8.48 17.01
C PHE A 67 -1.47 -7.11 17.53
N HIS A 68 -2.24 -6.37 16.74
CA HIS A 68 -2.73 -5.05 17.09
C HIS A 68 -3.65 -5.09 18.31
N ASN A 69 -3.36 -4.25 19.31
CA ASN A 69 -4.10 -4.13 20.57
C ASN A 69 -4.37 -5.45 21.31
N THR A 70 -3.49 -6.44 21.14
CA THR A 70 -3.60 -7.73 21.85
C THR A 70 -2.30 -8.10 22.57
N PRO A 71 -2.10 -7.62 23.81
CA PRO A 71 -0.87 -7.85 24.57
C PRO A 71 -0.51 -9.33 24.75
N ALA A 72 -1.48 -10.19 25.08
CA ALA A 72 -1.26 -11.62 25.27
C ALA A 72 -0.65 -12.30 24.03
N ARG A 73 -1.20 -12.03 22.83
CA ARG A 73 -0.65 -12.58 21.58
C ARG A 73 0.76 -12.07 21.28
N ARG A 74 1.07 -10.83 21.65
CA ARG A 74 2.42 -10.26 21.49
C ARG A 74 3.41 -10.89 22.47
N GLU A 75 2.98 -11.17 23.69
CA GLU A 75 3.77 -11.88 24.70
C GLU A 75 4.05 -13.32 24.26
N ASP A 76 3.04 -14.04 23.80
CA ASP A 76 3.18 -15.40 23.25
C ASP A 76 4.17 -15.41 22.07
N PHE A 77 3.99 -14.50 21.12
CA PHE A 77 4.88 -14.35 19.97
C PHE A 77 6.32 -14.06 20.39
N THR A 78 6.53 -13.10 21.29
CA THR A 78 7.88 -12.72 21.76
C THR A 78 8.54 -13.85 22.52
N THR A 79 7.78 -14.57 23.36
CA THR A 79 8.27 -15.69 24.15
C THR A 79 8.67 -16.87 23.26
N LEU A 80 7.86 -17.16 22.24
CA LEU A 80 8.09 -18.25 21.30
C LEU A 80 9.28 -17.96 20.36
N THR A 81 9.30 -16.77 19.76
CA THR A 81 10.23 -16.41 18.67
C THR A 81 11.51 -15.74 19.16
N LYS A 82 11.52 -15.30 20.43
CA LYS A 82 12.57 -14.45 21.03
C LYS A 82 12.77 -13.11 20.32
N SER A 83 11.80 -12.69 19.50
CA SER A 83 11.82 -11.43 18.77
C SER A 83 10.74 -10.48 19.28
N SER A 84 11.10 -9.21 19.44
CA SER A 84 10.16 -8.11 19.70
C SER A 84 9.86 -7.28 18.44
N VAL A 85 10.24 -7.79 17.26
CA VAL A 85 9.98 -7.16 15.97
C VAL A 85 8.60 -7.57 15.46
N PHE A 86 7.71 -6.60 15.27
CA PHE A 86 6.32 -6.83 14.85
C PHE A 86 6.03 -6.30 13.44
N PRO A 87 4.98 -6.81 12.79
CA PRO A 87 4.52 -6.30 11.49
C PRO A 87 4.09 -4.82 11.53
N LEU A 88 4.19 -4.15 10.37
CA LEU A 88 3.74 -2.77 10.17
C LEU A 88 2.33 -2.72 9.57
N PRO A 89 1.55 -1.65 9.82
CA PRO A 89 0.21 -1.51 9.26
C PRO A 89 0.26 -1.26 7.75
N PHE A 90 -0.56 -2.02 7.01
CA PHE A 90 -0.74 -1.86 5.56
C PHE A 90 -1.73 -0.73 5.22
N CYS A 91 -1.40 0.12 4.24
CA CYS A 91 -2.29 1.17 3.74
C CYS A 91 -2.93 0.80 2.40
N GLY A 92 -4.24 0.49 2.42
CA GLY A 92 -4.99 0.03 1.23
C GLY A 92 -5.25 1.07 0.14
N HIS A 93 -5.00 2.36 0.42
CA HIS A 93 -5.14 3.44 -0.56
C HIS A 93 -3.80 3.94 -1.10
N ARG A 94 -2.67 3.53 -0.49
CA ARG A 94 -1.31 3.99 -0.82
C ARG A 94 -0.39 2.80 -1.08
N TRP A 95 -0.73 1.99 -2.08
CA TRP A 95 -0.07 0.70 -2.34
C TRP A 95 1.46 0.77 -2.46
N ILE A 96 1.97 1.70 -3.26
CA ILE A 96 3.41 1.90 -3.50
C ILE A 96 4.18 2.30 -2.23
N GLU A 97 3.52 2.97 -1.27
CA GLU A 97 4.14 3.36 0.01
C GLU A 97 4.36 2.17 0.95
N ASN A 98 3.79 0.99 0.66
CA ASN A 98 3.91 -0.19 1.54
C ASN A 98 5.25 -0.95 1.38
N LEU A 99 6.28 -0.36 0.76
CA LEU A 99 7.62 -0.97 0.71
C LEU A 99 8.17 -1.32 2.11
N PRO A 100 8.08 -0.45 3.14
CA PRO A 100 8.50 -0.82 4.50
C PRO A 100 7.67 -1.98 5.08
N VAL A 101 6.38 -2.05 4.75
CA VAL A 101 5.46 -3.09 5.23
C VAL A 101 5.86 -4.46 4.69
N VAL A 102 6.12 -4.57 3.39
CA VAL A 102 6.57 -5.85 2.80
C VAL A 102 7.99 -6.22 3.22
N ASN A 103 8.91 -5.25 3.37
CA ASN A 103 10.25 -5.53 3.90
C ASN A 103 10.15 -6.13 5.32
N ARG A 104 9.31 -5.54 6.18
CA ARG A 104 9.05 -6.08 7.52
C ARG A 104 8.39 -7.45 7.45
N ALA A 105 7.44 -7.67 6.54
CA ALA A 105 6.78 -8.96 6.37
C ALA A 105 7.79 -10.07 6.01
N ILE A 106 8.72 -9.79 5.09
CA ILE A 106 9.81 -10.70 4.71
C ILE A 106 10.71 -11.00 5.90
N GLU A 107 11.11 -9.97 6.65
CA GLU A 107 11.97 -10.09 7.84
C GLU A 107 11.36 -11.02 8.91
N ILE A 108 10.07 -10.87 9.19
CA ILE A 108 9.41 -11.59 10.28
C ILE A 108 8.74 -12.90 9.83
N TRP A 109 8.68 -13.19 8.52
CA TRP A 109 7.93 -14.35 8.03
C TRP A 109 8.31 -15.68 8.72
N PRO A 110 9.61 -16.00 8.94
CA PRO A 110 9.98 -17.21 9.69
C PRO A 110 9.39 -17.26 11.11
N HIS A 111 9.31 -16.11 11.79
CA HIS A 111 8.68 -16.01 13.12
C HIS A 111 7.15 -16.19 13.05
N ILE A 112 6.52 -15.75 11.97
CA ILE A 112 5.09 -15.96 11.73
C ILE A 112 4.80 -17.44 11.48
N GLU A 113 5.64 -18.13 10.71
CA GLU A 113 5.54 -19.58 10.50
C GLU A 113 5.65 -20.32 11.84
N MET A 114 6.63 -19.99 12.67
CA MET A 114 6.77 -20.54 14.03
C MET A 114 5.50 -20.32 14.86
N TYR A 115 4.94 -19.11 14.85
CA TYR A 115 3.73 -18.77 15.59
C TYR A 115 2.50 -19.56 15.11
N VAL A 116 2.28 -19.62 13.80
CA VAL A 116 1.18 -20.39 13.19
C VAL A 116 1.32 -21.88 13.50
N ASP A 117 2.53 -22.42 13.40
CA ASP A 117 2.80 -23.83 13.68
C ASP A 117 2.57 -24.15 15.17
N ALA A 118 2.97 -23.27 16.10
CA ALA A 118 2.73 -23.43 17.53
C ALA A 118 1.24 -23.40 17.89
N VAL A 119 0.45 -22.53 17.26
CA VAL A 119 -1.02 -22.52 17.43
C VAL A 119 -1.64 -23.79 16.84
N THR A 120 -1.17 -24.24 15.67
CA THR A 120 -1.65 -25.45 14.99
C THR A 120 -1.39 -26.71 15.82
N GLN A 121 -0.23 -26.78 16.48
CA GLN A 121 0.15 -27.86 17.39
C GLN A 121 -0.50 -27.74 18.78
N LYS A 122 -1.34 -26.72 19.02
CA LYS A 122 -2.00 -26.43 20.30
C LYS A 122 -1.03 -26.08 21.44
N ASN A 123 0.19 -25.65 21.13
CA ASN A 123 1.14 -25.11 22.09
C ASN A 123 0.78 -23.68 22.51
N LEU A 124 0.04 -22.96 21.66
CA LEU A 124 -0.50 -21.63 21.94
C LEU A 124 -2.03 -21.58 21.74
N PRO A 125 -2.74 -20.66 22.41
CA PRO A 125 -4.17 -20.46 22.19
C PRO A 125 -4.47 -20.04 20.75
N ASN A 126 -5.52 -20.61 20.15
CA ASN A 126 -5.96 -20.19 18.83
C ASN A 126 -6.66 -18.82 18.90
N PRO A 127 -6.22 -17.80 18.13
CA PRO A 127 -6.84 -16.48 18.15
C PRO A 127 -8.30 -16.43 17.71
N ARG A 128 -8.77 -17.39 16.89
CA ARG A 128 -10.13 -17.46 16.31
C ARG A 128 -10.55 -16.15 15.64
N THR A 129 -9.65 -15.60 14.84
CA THR A 129 -9.90 -14.36 14.07
C THR A 129 -9.64 -14.60 12.60
N SER A 130 -10.36 -13.87 11.74
CA SER A 130 -10.12 -13.89 10.29
C SER A 130 -8.69 -13.51 9.91
N SER A 131 -8.04 -12.63 10.71
CA SER A 131 -6.62 -12.31 10.52
C SER A 131 -5.72 -13.53 10.73
N TYR A 132 -5.96 -14.33 11.77
CA TYR A 132 -5.19 -15.56 11.98
C TYR A 132 -5.48 -16.59 10.87
N ASP A 133 -6.75 -16.77 10.50
CA ASP A 133 -7.13 -17.73 9.46
C ASP A 133 -6.46 -17.38 8.12
N CYS A 134 -6.37 -16.08 7.79
CA CYS A 134 -5.65 -15.60 6.61
C CYS A 134 -4.16 -15.96 6.65
N LEU A 135 -3.50 -15.81 7.80
CA LEU A 135 -2.09 -16.18 7.97
C LEU A 135 -1.88 -17.70 7.91
N ALA A 136 -2.78 -18.49 8.48
CA ALA A 136 -2.72 -19.94 8.42
C ALA A 136 -2.84 -20.45 6.97
N VAL A 137 -3.70 -19.83 6.15
CA VAL A 137 -3.76 -20.11 4.71
C VAL A 137 -2.47 -19.69 4.01
N ALA A 138 -1.97 -18.48 4.27
CA ALA A 138 -0.77 -17.96 3.63
C ALA A 138 0.50 -18.76 3.98
N ARG A 139 0.60 -19.30 5.20
CA ARG A 139 1.69 -20.22 5.61
C ARG A 139 1.73 -21.51 4.78
N ASN A 140 0.61 -21.93 4.20
CA ASN A 140 0.54 -23.11 3.35
C ASN A 140 0.73 -22.80 1.87
N ASP A 141 0.89 -21.52 1.50
CA ASP A 141 1.18 -21.11 0.13
C ASP A 141 2.69 -21.18 -0.14
N PRO A 142 3.17 -22.12 -0.97
CA PRO A 142 4.60 -22.27 -1.24
C PRO A 142 5.21 -21.06 -1.97
N LEU A 143 4.38 -20.17 -2.53
CA LEU A 143 4.82 -18.99 -3.26
C LEU A 143 4.74 -17.70 -2.44
N ILE A 144 4.33 -17.74 -1.18
CA ILE A 144 4.10 -16.51 -0.40
C ILE A 144 5.34 -15.60 -0.32
N MET A 145 6.51 -16.18 -0.08
CA MET A 145 7.77 -15.44 -0.05
C MET A 145 8.13 -14.88 -1.43
N ALA A 146 7.92 -15.66 -2.51
CA ALA A 146 8.14 -15.18 -3.86
C ALA A 146 7.22 -14.00 -4.19
N LYS A 147 5.95 -14.05 -3.78
CA LYS A 147 4.97 -12.96 -3.93
C LYS A 147 5.38 -11.72 -3.16
N PHE A 148 5.87 -11.85 -1.92
CA PHE A 148 6.41 -10.71 -1.16
C PHE A 148 7.65 -10.11 -1.81
N HIS A 149 8.59 -10.94 -2.27
CA HIS A 149 9.78 -10.45 -2.98
C HIS A 149 9.41 -9.74 -4.29
N PHE A 150 8.41 -10.24 -5.01
CA PHE A 150 7.91 -9.59 -6.22
C PHE A 150 7.23 -8.24 -5.90
N PHE A 151 6.40 -8.18 -4.86
CA PHE A 151 5.84 -6.92 -4.36
C PHE A 151 6.94 -5.93 -4.00
N MET A 152 7.92 -6.36 -3.21
CA MET A 152 9.06 -5.55 -2.80
C MET A 152 9.87 -5.04 -4.00
N ALA A 153 10.15 -5.90 -4.99
CA ALA A 153 10.88 -5.51 -6.19
C ALA A 153 10.14 -4.43 -6.99
N LEU A 154 8.83 -4.63 -7.25
CA LEU A 154 8.04 -3.62 -7.93
C LEU A 154 7.95 -2.32 -7.12
N SER A 155 7.62 -2.38 -5.82
CA SER A 155 7.55 -1.16 -4.99
C SER A 155 8.86 -0.37 -5.00
N ARG A 156 10.02 -1.05 -5.02
CA ARG A 156 11.34 -0.39 -5.15
C ARG A 156 11.49 0.34 -6.48
N THR A 157 11.09 -0.26 -7.59
CA THR A 157 11.10 0.39 -8.92
C THR A 157 10.28 1.68 -8.93
N PHE A 158 9.13 1.69 -8.24
CA PHE A 158 8.27 2.87 -8.15
C PHE A 158 8.71 3.91 -7.11
N THR A 159 9.68 3.60 -6.23
CA THR A 159 10.08 4.50 -5.12
C THR A 159 10.66 5.85 -5.59
N PRO A 160 11.56 5.91 -6.59
CA PRO A 160 12.04 7.19 -7.11
C PRO A 160 10.93 8.05 -7.70
N PHE A 161 9.97 7.42 -8.40
CA PHE A 161 8.80 8.13 -8.93
C PHE A 161 7.94 8.66 -7.78
N LEU A 162 7.59 7.80 -6.83
CA LEU A 162 6.79 8.17 -5.67
C LEU A 162 7.38 9.38 -4.93
N THR A 163 8.67 9.31 -4.59
CA THR A 163 9.37 10.39 -3.86
C THR A 163 9.46 11.69 -4.67
N LYS A 164 9.66 11.61 -5.99
CA LYS A 164 9.68 12.79 -6.87
C LYS A 164 8.32 13.49 -6.96
N TYR A 165 7.22 12.75 -6.93
CA TYR A 165 5.87 13.29 -7.11
C TYR A 165 5.10 13.51 -5.79
N GLN A 166 5.64 13.07 -4.65
CA GLN A 166 5.17 13.41 -3.31
C GLN A 166 5.89 14.65 -2.77
N THR A 167 5.67 15.78 -3.44
CA THR A 167 6.31 17.05 -3.12
C THR A 167 5.36 18.21 -3.41
N ASP A 168 5.59 19.33 -2.74
CA ASP A 168 4.89 20.60 -2.99
C ASP A 168 5.49 21.37 -4.19
N GLU A 169 6.64 20.91 -4.71
CA GLU A 169 7.29 21.51 -5.88
C GLU A 169 6.46 21.29 -7.17
N PRO A 170 6.51 22.21 -8.16
CA PRO A 170 5.74 22.12 -9.40
C PRO A 170 6.33 21.08 -10.38
N VAL A 171 6.33 19.81 -9.99
CA VAL A 171 6.95 18.70 -10.73
C VAL A 171 6.06 18.09 -11.82
N LEU A 172 4.80 18.48 -11.87
CA LEU A 172 3.81 17.99 -12.85
C LEU A 172 4.25 18.09 -14.33
N PRO A 173 4.96 19.14 -14.80
CA PRO A 173 5.45 19.18 -16.18
C PRO A 173 6.32 17.98 -16.57
N PHE A 174 6.97 17.32 -15.60
CA PHE A 174 7.89 16.21 -15.83
C PHE A 174 7.20 14.84 -15.86
N ILE A 175 5.92 14.74 -15.49
CA ILE A 175 5.24 13.47 -15.24
C ILE A 175 5.15 12.58 -16.47
N SER A 176 4.88 13.15 -17.63
CA SER A 176 4.78 12.40 -18.89
C SER A 176 6.12 11.72 -19.23
N GLN A 177 7.21 12.48 -19.16
CA GLN A 177 8.54 11.97 -19.47
C GLN A 177 9.00 10.91 -18.46
N ASP A 178 8.75 11.13 -17.17
CA ASP A 178 9.15 10.18 -16.13
C ASP A 178 8.34 8.88 -16.18
N LEU A 179 7.05 8.94 -16.52
CA LEU A 179 6.23 7.74 -16.73
C LEU A 179 6.78 6.89 -17.88
N ILE A 180 7.25 7.50 -18.96
CA ILE A 180 7.89 6.78 -20.08
C ILE A 180 9.16 6.08 -19.61
N VAL A 181 9.95 6.71 -18.74
CA VAL A 181 11.18 6.12 -18.20
C VAL A 181 10.87 4.98 -17.25
N LEU A 182 9.82 5.10 -16.43
CA LEU A 182 9.41 4.11 -15.43
C LEU A 182 8.93 2.78 -16.04
N ILE A 183 8.41 2.80 -17.26
CA ILE A 183 7.83 1.63 -17.95
C ILE A 183 8.87 0.93 -18.86
N LYS A 184 10.08 1.49 -19.02
CA LYS A 184 11.18 0.86 -19.76
C LYS A 184 11.97 -0.10 -18.88
#